data_AF-A0A1S7FVQ4-F1
#
_entry.id   AF-A0A1S7FVQ4-F1
#
_cell.length_a   1.000
_cell.length_b   1.000
_cell.length_c   1.000
_cell.angle_alpha   90.00
_cell.angle_beta   90.00
_cell.angle_gamma   90.00
#
_symmetry.space_group_name_H-M   'P 1'
#
loop_
_entity.id
_entity.type
_entity.pdbx_description
1 polymer ?
#
loop_
_entity_poly.entity_id
_entity_poly.type
_entity_poly.pdbx_seq_one_letter_code
_entity_poly.pdbx_strand_id
1 'polypeptide(L)'
;MSIVKYMDIQNHDVYQMGATKDFIIINNGYTGIMIYDKELNIQKTMVIASELLISNIYSSLLNNFVVLLDAENEKLYVVNLMEETITSIDTNNKIFNDYYFVDSDRFSLRAGDKAYTFLYESVDVIDFTEVSRQFLLANYQDEEVICNEFGEIFYSIHGGANRLIKGVLGHDKIATVQDGNVMIYDEEQLFVYSDFILKRKQDVPPDYSYRKVVFLEDGSFIVLLNRKDNHLCSRLEKYD
;
A
#
# COMPACT_ATOMS: atom_id res chain seq x y z
N MET A 1 11.94 8.06 14.29
CA MET A 1 10.87 7.10 14.58
C MET A 1 10.91 6.56 15.99
N SER A 2 10.33 7.38 16.85
CA SER A 2 9.66 6.98 18.08
C SER A 2 8.17 6.78 17.80
N ILE A 3 7.51 5.97 18.62
CA ILE A 3 6.05 5.79 18.52
C ILE A 3 5.41 7.05 19.12
N VAL A 4 4.62 7.75 18.31
CA VAL A 4 3.85 8.94 18.74
C VAL A 4 2.50 8.52 19.31
N LYS A 5 1.84 7.55 18.66
CA LYS A 5 0.53 7.03 19.05
C LYS A 5 0.39 5.59 18.56
N TYR A 6 -0.39 4.78 19.27
CA TYR A 6 -0.79 3.46 18.79
C TYR A 6 -2.22 3.14 19.18
N MET A 7 -2.81 2.18 18.48
CA MET A 7 -4.07 1.56 18.84
C MET A 7 -4.04 0.05 18.56
N ASP A 8 -4.68 -0.73 19.44
CA ASP A 8 -4.88 -2.16 19.22
C ASP A 8 -6.24 -2.41 18.57
N ILE A 9 -6.26 -3.26 17.55
CA ILE A 9 -7.42 -3.66 16.77
C ILE A 9 -7.73 -5.10 17.14
N GLN A 10 -8.82 -5.28 17.88
CA GLN A 10 -9.24 -6.56 18.43
C GLN A 10 -10.11 -7.34 17.45
N ASN A 11 -9.99 -8.67 17.47
CA ASN A 11 -10.77 -9.62 16.67
C ASN A 11 -10.65 -9.44 15.15
N HIS A 12 -9.59 -8.78 14.67
CA HIS A 12 -9.35 -8.55 13.25
C HIS A 12 -7.86 -8.62 12.93
N ASP A 13 -7.53 -9.41 11.91
CA ASP A 13 -6.22 -9.37 11.27
C ASP A 13 -6.23 -8.28 10.21
N VAL A 14 -5.36 -7.29 10.40
CA VAL A 14 -5.11 -6.25 9.42
C VAL A 14 -3.95 -6.71 8.56
N TYR A 15 -4.26 -7.06 7.32
CA TYR A 15 -3.27 -7.52 6.33
C TYR A 15 -3.04 -6.46 5.24
N GLN A 16 -3.95 -5.50 5.08
CA GLN A 16 -3.76 -4.35 4.19
C GLN A 16 -3.97 -3.03 4.90
N MET A 17 -3.17 -2.04 4.50
CA MET A 17 -3.31 -0.66 4.90
C MET A 17 -3.00 0.26 3.72
N GLY A 18 -3.77 1.34 3.61
CA GLY A 18 -3.53 2.45 2.69
C GLY A 18 -3.63 3.79 3.43
N ALA A 19 -3.09 4.84 2.80
CA ALA A 19 -3.17 6.20 3.28
C ALA A 19 -3.61 7.12 2.15
N THR A 20 -4.66 7.89 2.39
CA THR A 20 -5.13 8.96 1.49
C THR A 20 -4.68 10.32 2.00
N LYS A 21 -5.10 11.41 1.34
CA LYS A 21 -4.87 12.77 1.84
C LYS A 21 -5.29 12.94 3.30
N ASP A 22 -6.54 12.58 3.62
CA ASP A 22 -7.12 12.88 4.94
C ASP A 22 -7.27 11.65 5.86
N PHE A 23 -7.11 10.43 5.33
CA PHE A 23 -7.46 9.20 6.06
C PHE A 23 -6.38 8.12 6.06
N ILE A 24 -6.51 7.20 7.01
CA ILE A 24 -5.88 5.89 7.02
C ILE A 24 -6.95 4.82 6.88
N ILE A 25 -6.69 3.85 6.00
CA ILE A 25 -7.66 2.82 5.62
C ILE A 25 -7.04 1.47 5.93
N ILE A 26 -7.81 0.61 6.57
CA ILE A 26 -7.44 -0.77 6.83
C ILE A 26 -8.60 -1.70 6.46
N ASN A 27 -8.31 -2.96 6.15
CA ASN A 27 -9.35 -3.96 5.95
C ASN A 27 -10.12 -4.24 7.26
N ASN A 28 -11.43 -4.51 7.17
CA ASN A 28 -12.30 -4.78 8.33
C ASN A 28 -12.57 -6.27 8.60
N GLY A 29 -11.71 -7.17 8.10
CA GLY A 29 -11.92 -8.61 8.23
C GLY A 29 -13.15 -9.13 7.46
N TYR A 30 -13.11 -9.01 6.13
CA TYR A 30 -13.92 -9.75 5.12
C TYR A 30 -15.15 -9.07 4.48
N THR A 31 -15.55 -7.85 4.86
CA THR A 31 -16.72 -7.20 4.23
C THR A 31 -16.47 -5.79 3.70
N GLY A 32 -15.35 -5.17 4.07
CA GLY A 32 -15.04 -3.80 3.69
C GLY A 32 -13.83 -3.23 4.43
N ILE A 33 -13.92 -1.95 4.77
CA ILE A 33 -12.81 -1.14 5.29
C ILE A 33 -13.20 -0.35 6.54
N MET A 34 -12.23 -0.16 7.43
CA MET A 34 -12.30 0.81 8.52
C MET A 34 -11.47 2.04 8.16
N ILE A 35 -12.00 3.23 8.44
CA ILE A 35 -11.42 4.50 8.05
C ILE A 35 -11.15 5.32 9.31
N TYR A 36 -9.91 5.74 9.44
CA TYR A 36 -9.38 6.55 10.55
C TYR A 36 -8.91 7.90 10.02
N ASP A 37 -8.92 8.92 10.87
CA ASP A 37 -8.14 10.13 10.60
C ASP A 37 -6.63 9.89 10.83
N LYS A 38 -5.80 10.89 10.54
CA LYS A 38 -4.34 10.85 10.76
C LYS A 38 -3.92 10.85 12.24
N GLU A 39 -4.90 10.95 13.14
CA GLU A 39 -4.74 10.86 14.57
C GLU A 39 -5.27 9.53 15.11
N LEU A 40 -5.55 8.53 14.28
CA LEU A 40 -6.05 7.20 14.68
C LEU A 40 -7.40 7.22 15.39
N ASN A 41 -8.23 8.24 15.18
CA ASN A 41 -9.63 8.19 15.61
C ASN A 41 -10.47 7.58 14.49
N ILE A 42 -11.32 6.61 14.85
CA ILE A 42 -12.23 5.99 13.89
C ILE A 42 -13.23 7.04 13.39
N GLN A 43 -13.31 7.19 12.07
CA GLN A 43 -14.24 8.10 11.42
C GLN A 43 -15.47 7.35 10.94
N LYS A 44 -15.25 6.21 10.28
CA LYS A 44 -16.35 5.40 9.73
C LYS A 44 -15.90 3.96 9.40
N THR A 45 -16.88 3.09 9.21
CA THR A 45 -16.70 1.75 8.66
C THR A 45 -17.59 1.63 7.44
N MET A 46 -17.02 1.20 6.30
CA MET A 46 -17.75 1.02 5.06
C MET A 46 -17.82 -0.46 4.71
N VAL A 47 -19.03 -0.95 4.40
CA VAL A 47 -19.24 -2.29 3.84
C VAL A 47 -19.14 -2.15 2.32
N ILE A 48 -18.27 -2.94 1.70
CA ILE A 48 -17.98 -2.90 0.26
C ILE A 48 -18.72 -4.04 -0.46
N ALA A 49 -18.62 -5.26 0.05
CA ALA A 49 -19.28 -6.43 -0.50
C ALA A 49 -19.53 -7.48 0.60
N SER A 50 -20.48 -8.39 0.38
CA SER A 50 -20.80 -9.47 1.33
C SER A 50 -19.67 -10.48 1.49
N GLU A 51 -18.94 -10.74 0.41
CA GLU A 51 -17.76 -11.59 0.36
C GLU A 51 -16.65 -10.75 -0.26
N LEU A 52 -15.70 -10.32 0.55
CA LEU A 52 -14.59 -9.46 0.12
C LEU A 52 -13.27 -9.99 0.65
N LEU A 53 -12.31 -10.19 -0.25
CA LEU A 53 -10.93 -10.50 0.11
C LEU A 53 -9.98 -9.46 -0.51
N ILE A 54 -9.59 -8.46 0.29
CA ILE A 54 -8.80 -7.31 -0.21
C ILE A 54 -7.34 -7.74 -0.41
N SER A 55 -6.97 -8.23 -1.59
CA SER A 55 -5.59 -8.61 -1.86
C SER A 55 -4.64 -7.40 -1.91
N ASN A 56 -5.13 -6.21 -2.29
CA ASN A 56 -4.36 -4.97 -2.24
C ASN A 56 -5.24 -3.73 -2.02
N ILE A 57 -4.68 -2.71 -1.39
CA ILE A 57 -5.26 -1.36 -1.27
C ILE A 57 -4.33 -0.39 -1.99
N TYR A 58 -4.76 0.11 -3.15
CA TYR A 58 -4.09 1.21 -3.83
C TYR A 58 -4.64 2.54 -3.31
N SER A 59 -3.73 3.41 -2.86
CA SER A 59 -4.07 4.69 -2.25
C SER A 59 -2.95 5.70 -2.48
N SER A 60 -3.28 6.99 -2.39
CA SER A 60 -2.33 8.09 -2.57
C SER A 60 -2.67 9.25 -1.66
N LEU A 61 -1.66 9.94 -1.13
CA LEU A 61 -1.83 11.16 -0.34
C LEU A 61 -2.39 12.35 -1.17
N LEU A 62 -2.52 12.22 -2.48
CA LEU A 62 -2.99 13.29 -3.38
C LEU A 62 -4.52 13.44 -3.42
N ASN A 63 -5.29 12.42 -3.04
CA ASN A 63 -6.76 12.45 -3.06
C ASN A 63 -7.35 11.58 -1.95
N ASN A 64 -8.68 11.44 -1.90
CA ASN A 64 -9.41 10.59 -0.96
C ASN A 64 -10.18 9.45 -1.65
N PHE A 65 -9.61 8.94 -2.73
CA PHE A 65 -10.07 7.69 -3.35
C PHE A 65 -9.19 6.55 -2.89
N VAL A 66 -9.77 5.37 -2.73
CA VAL A 66 -9.04 4.11 -2.61
C VAL A 66 -9.54 3.11 -3.63
N VAL A 67 -8.61 2.33 -4.15
CA VAL A 67 -8.93 1.24 -5.07
C VAL A 67 -8.59 -0.08 -4.39
N LEU A 68 -9.59 -0.94 -4.23
CA LEU A 68 -9.46 -2.23 -3.59
C LEU A 68 -9.42 -3.31 -4.67
N LEU A 69 -8.37 -4.13 -4.66
CA LEU A 69 -8.33 -5.33 -5.48
C LEU A 69 -8.87 -6.51 -4.68
N ASP A 70 -9.90 -7.15 -5.21
CA ASP A 70 -10.35 -8.46 -4.77
C ASP A 70 -9.95 -9.47 -5.85
N ALA A 71 -8.76 -10.07 -5.65
CA ALA A 71 -8.20 -10.99 -6.63
C ALA A 71 -8.96 -12.33 -6.69
N GLU A 72 -9.59 -12.77 -5.60
CA GLU A 72 -10.35 -14.02 -5.61
C GLU A 72 -11.68 -13.89 -6.36
N ASN A 73 -12.36 -12.75 -6.18
CA ASN A 73 -13.63 -12.50 -6.87
C ASN A 73 -13.45 -11.80 -8.23
N GLU A 74 -12.20 -11.63 -8.69
CA GLU A 74 -11.85 -10.92 -9.93
C GLU A 74 -12.47 -9.51 -10.03
N LYS A 75 -12.46 -8.76 -8.93
CA LYS A 75 -13.09 -7.42 -8.88
C LYS A 75 -12.13 -6.33 -8.46
N LEU A 76 -12.38 -5.15 -9.02
CA LEU A 76 -11.79 -3.89 -8.58
C LEU A 76 -12.91 -3.02 -8.03
N TYR A 77 -12.74 -2.49 -6.83
CA TYR A 77 -13.65 -1.53 -6.23
C TYR A 77 -12.97 -0.17 -6.13
N VAL A 78 -13.62 0.88 -6.60
CA VAL A 78 -13.21 2.26 -6.40
C VAL A 78 -14.12 2.88 -5.36
N VAL A 79 -13.55 3.38 -4.28
CA VAL A 79 -14.28 3.94 -3.15
C VAL A 79 -13.91 5.41 -3.00
N ASN A 80 -14.91 6.30 -3.11
CA ASN A 80 -14.78 7.70 -2.73
C ASN A 80 -15.05 7.83 -1.22
N LEU A 81 -14.02 8.12 -0.42
CA LEU A 81 -14.16 8.16 1.04
C LEU A 81 -14.98 9.37 1.53
N MET A 82 -15.04 10.42 0.72
CA MET A 82 -15.75 11.67 1.05
C MET A 82 -17.25 11.56 0.74
N GLU A 83 -17.59 11.03 -0.43
CA GLU A 83 -18.98 10.91 -0.90
C GLU A 83 -19.61 9.56 -0.53
N GLU A 84 -18.80 8.63 -0.02
CA GLU A 84 -19.22 7.28 0.37
C GLU A 84 -19.80 6.46 -0.79
N THR A 85 -19.32 6.75 -2.00
CA THR A 85 -19.69 6.02 -3.21
C THR A 85 -18.72 4.86 -3.45
N ILE A 86 -19.28 3.77 -3.97
CA ILE A 86 -18.54 2.55 -4.31
C ILE A 86 -18.96 2.16 -5.72
N THR A 87 -17.97 2.11 -6.62
CA THR A 87 -18.15 1.61 -7.99
C THR A 87 -17.25 0.40 -8.17
N SER A 88 -17.69 -0.60 -8.95
CA SER A 88 -16.93 -1.84 -9.15
C SER A 88 -16.89 -2.27 -10.60
N ILE A 89 -15.80 -2.91 -11.01
CA ILE A 89 -15.65 -3.56 -12.31
C ILE A 89 -15.07 -4.97 -12.16
N ASP A 90 -15.36 -5.82 -13.13
CA ASP A 90 -14.72 -7.12 -13.27
C ASP A 90 -13.33 -6.95 -13.91
N THR A 91 -12.28 -7.49 -13.27
CA THR A 91 -10.91 -7.39 -13.78
C THR A 91 -10.69 -8.31 -14.99
N ASN A 92 -11.55 -9.32 -15.17
CA ASN A 92 -11.47 -10.34 -16.22
C ASN A 92 -10.09 -11.01 -16.21
N ASN A 93 -9.76 -11.70 -15.10
CA ASN A 93 -8.48 -12.40 -14.89
C ASN A 93 -7.21 -11.51 -14.93
N LYS A 94 -7.33 -10.18 -14.85
CA LYS A 94 -6.15 -9.31 -14.73
C LYS A 94 -5.62 -9.29 -13.30
N ILE A 95 -4.34 -9.60 -13.15
CA ILE A 95 -3.61 -9.49 -11.88
C ILE A 95 -2.77 -8.21 -11.93
N PHE A 96 -3.19 -7.21 -11.16
CA PHE A 96 -2.44 -5.96 -11.05
C PHE A 96 -1.29 -6.11 -10.03
N ASN A 97 -0.16 -5.46 -10.31
CA ASN A 97 0.98 -5.39 -9.39
C ASN A 97 0.89 -4.15 -8.48
N ASP A 98 1.91 -3.90 -7.64
CA ASP A 98 1.97 -2.77 -6.70
C ASP A 98 2.19 -1.38 -7.35
N TYR A 99 1.79 -1.20 -8.60
CA TYR A 99 1.84 0.09 -9.29
C TYR A 99 0.51 0.85 -9.14
N TYR A 100 0.60 2.09 -8.67
CA TYR A 100 -0.50 3.02 -8.60
C TYR A 100 -0.07 4.45 -8.92
N PHE A 101 -0.58 4.98 -10.04
CA PHE A 101 -0.34 6.37 -10.45
C PHE A 101 -1.65 7.15 -10.42
N VAL A 102 -1.61 8.42 -10.02
CA VAL A 102 -2.81 9.25 -9.85
C VAL A 102 -2.65 10.53 -10.67
N ASP A 103 -3.65 10.84 -11.48
CA ASP A 103 -3.72 12.09 -12.25
C ASP A 103 -5.14 12.64 -12.23
N SER A 104 -5.37 13.69 -11.44
CA SER A 104 -6.65 14.38 -11.33
C SER A 104 -7.84 13.43 -11.06
N ASP A 105 -8.64 13.14 -12.07
CA ASP A 105 -9.85 12.29 -12.04
C ASP A 105 -9.58 10.83 -12.43
N ARG A 106 -8.29 10.47 -12.59
CA ARG A 106 -7.83 9.19 -13.11
C ARG A 106 -6.83 8.52 -12.20
N PHE A 107 -6.72 7.21 -12.39
CA PHE A 107 -5.64 6.42 -11.85
C PHE A 107 -5.18 5.37 -12.84
N SER A 108 -3.95 4.90 -12.67
CA SER A 108 -3.39 3.83 -13.49
C SER A 108 -2.87 2.66 -12.65
N LEU A 109 -3.16 1.44 -13.11
CA LEU A 109 -2.64 0.19 -12.56
C LEU A 109 -1.88 -0.57 -13.65
N ARG A 110 -0.87 -1.36 -13.29
CA ARG A 110 -0.13 -2.21 -14.24
C ARG A 110 -0.49 -3.67 -14.07
N ALA A 111 -0.69 -4.37 -15.19
CA ALA A 111 -0.82 -5.82 -15.23
C ALA A 111 -0.05 -6.37 -16.44
N GLY A 112 0.94 -7.22 -16.17
CA GLY A 112 1.84 -7.75 -17.19
C GLY A 112 2.72 -6.67 -17.81
N ASP A 113 2.62 -6.50 -19.13
CA ASP A 113 3.33 -5.52 -19.96
C ASP A 113 2.45 -4.29 -20.30
N LYS A 114 1.35 -4.09 -19.57
CA LYS A 114 0.41 -3.00 -19.82
C LYS A 114 0.15 -2.17 -18.57
N ALA A 115 0.10 -0.86 -18.74
CA ALA A 115 -0.51 0.09 -17.82
C ALA A 115 -1.93 0.40 -18.32
N TYR A 116 -2.91 0.32 -17.43
CA TYR A 116 -4.32 0.60 -17.70
C TYR A 116 -4.70 1.86 -16.94
N THR A 117 -5.32 2.82 -17.62
CA THR A 117 -5.79 4.07 -17.01
C THR A 117 -7.31 4.04 -16.90
N PHE A 118 -7.80 4.36 -15.72
CA PHE A 118 -9.20 4.32 -15.33
C PHE A 118 -9.66 5.71 -14.91
N LEU A 119 -10.95 5.99 -15.05
CA LEU A 119 -11.61 7.12 -14.38
C LEU A 119 -12.12 6.69 -13.01
N TYR A 120 -11.97 7.54 -11.98
CA TYR A 120 -12.48 7.20 -10.64
C TYR A 120 -14.02 7.05 -10.62
N GLU A 121 -14.75 7.94 -11.28
CA GLU A 121 -16.22 7.98 -11.19
C GLU A 121 -16.90 6.79 -11.88
N SER A 122 -16.49 6.50 -13.12
CA SER A 122 -17.11 5.42 -13.92
C SER A 122 -16.37 4.10 -13.83
N VAL A 123 -15.09 4.12 -13.44
CA VAL A 123 -14.19 2.96 -13.43
C VAL A 123 -13.99 2.35 -14.83
N ASP A 124 -14.29 3.12 -15.87
CA ASP A 124 -14.03 2.73 -17.25
C ASP A 124 -12.54 2.81 -17.56
N VAL A 125 -12.03 1.83 -18.32
CA VAL A 125 -10.70 1.91 -18.93
C VAL A 125 -10.76 2.89 -20.08
N ILE A 126 -10.02 3.99 -19.96
CA ILE A 126 -9.97 5.05 -20.98
C ILE A 126 -8.69 5.00 -21.82
N ASP A 127 -7.65 4.32 -21.35
CA ASP A 127 -6.39 4.18 -22.07
C ASP A 127 -5.62 2.93 -21.63
N PHE A 128 -4.73 2.45 -22.50
CA PHE A 128 -3.69 1.49 -22.13
C PHE A 128 -2.38 1.79 -22.85
N THR A 129 -1.26 1.63 -22.14
CA THR A 129 0.07 1.84 -22.68
C THR A 129 0.95 0.61 -22.44
N GLU A 130 1.77 0.25 -23.43
CA GLU A 130 2.77 -0.79 -23.25
C GLU A 130 3.89 -0.29 -22.32
N VAL A 131 4.29 -1.15 -21.38
CA VAL A 131 5.34 -0.86 -20.40
C VAL A 131 6.32 -2.03 -20.32
N SER A 132 7.58 -1.75 -20.02
CA SER A 132 8.57 -2.80 -19.80
C SER A 132 8.17 -3.63 -18.58
N ARG A 133 8.24 -4.95 -18.69
CA ARG A 133 8.02 -5.84 -17.56
C ARG A 133 9.12 -5.65 -16.52
N GLN A 134 8.71 -5.29 -15.31
CA GLN A 134 9.59 -5.07 -14.16
C GLN A 134 8.95 -5.67 -12.92
N PHE A 135 9.77 -6.12 -11.98
CA PHE A 135 9.29 -6.54 -10.66
C PHE A 135 9.24 -5.32 -9.75
N LEU A 136 8.12 -4.61 -9.80
CA LEU A 136 7.89 -3.42 -8.98
C LEU A 136 7.54 -3.84 -7.55
N LEU A 137 8.23 -3.26 -6.57
CA LEU A 137 7.95 -3.43 -5.14
C LEU A 137 7.05 -2.32 -4.60
N ALA A 138 7.18 -1.10 -5.13
CA ALA A 138 6.36 0.06 -4.78
C ALA A 138 6.56 1.19 -5.80
N ASN A 139 5.63 2.15 -5.84
CA ASN A 139 5.83 3.43 -6.50
C ASN A 139 5.18 4.58 -5.72
N TYR A 140 5.64 5.80 -6.01
CA TYR A 140 5.00 7.06 -5.62
C TYR A 140 5.09 8.03 -6.78
N GLN A 141 4.00 8.17 -7.53
CA GLN A 141 3.98 8.87 -8.82
C GLN A 141 5.12 8.39 -9.73
N ASP A 142 6.07 9.27 -10.04
CA ASP A 142 7.22 8.99 -10.91
C ASP A 142 8.36 8.24 -10.22
N GLU A 143 8.29 8.03 -8.91
CA GLU A 143 9.29 7.26 -8.16
C GLU A 143 8.92 5.77 -8.14
N GLU A 144 9.88 4.90 -8.41
CA GLU A 144 9.68 3.45 -8.46
C GLU A 144 10.77 2.73 -7.65
N VAL A 145 10.37 1.69 -6.92
CA VAL A 145 11.28 0.72 -6.29
C VAL A 145 11.12 -0.61 -7.01
N ILE A 146 12.21 -1.10 -7.60
CA ILE A 146 12.20 -2.25 -8.51
C ILE A 146 13.21 -3.29 -8.01
N CYS A 147 12.82 -4.57 -8.03
CA CYS A 147 13.74 -5.69 -7.82
C CYS A 147 14.17 -6.28 -9.16
N ASN A 148 15.44 -6.59 -9.34
CA ASN A 148 15.89 -7.36 -10.50
C ASN A 148 15.83 -8.88 -10.24
N GLU A 149 16.13 -9.68 -11.27
CA GLU A 149 16.14 -11.15 -11.18
C GLU A 149 17.11 -11.70 -10.12
N PHE A 150 18.19 -10.98 -9.81
CA PHE A 150 19.18 -11.33 -8.79
C PHE A 150 18.75 -10.95 -7.37
N GLY A 151 17.58 -10.32 -7.20
CA GLY A 151 17.09 -9.87 -5.91
C GLY A 151 17.65 -8.52 -5.46
N GLU A 152 18.37 -7.80 -6.34
CA GLU A 152 18.89 -6.47 -6.07
C GLU A 152 17.79 -5.42 -6.23
N ILE A 153 17.71 -4.50 -5.26
CA ILE A 153 16.65 -3.49 -5.21
C ILE A 153 17.21 -2.16 -5.70
N PHE A 154 16.49 -1.52 -6.62
CA PHE A 154 16.82 -0.24 -7.22
C PHE A 154 15.71 0.77 -6.93
N TYR A 155 16.10 2.03 -6.74
CA TYR A 155 15.21 3.17 -6.85
C TYR A 155 15.39 3.80 -8.22
N SER A 156 14.30 4.23 -8.84
CA SER A 156 14.28 4.97 -10.09
C SER A 156 13.30 6.14 -10.00
N ILE A 157 13.59 7.18 -10.77
CA ILE A 157 12.63 8.25 -11.10
C ILE A 157 12.37 8.12 -12.59
N HIS A 158 11.12 8.27 -13.03
CA HIS A 158 10.77 8.19 -14.44
C HIS A 158 11.68 9.10 -15.30
N GLY A 159 12.34 8.52 -16.30
CA GLY A 159 13.32 9.23 -17.15
C GLY A 159 14.72 9.42 -16.54
N GLY A 160 14.95 8.97 -15.31
CA GLY A 160 16.23 8.98 -14.61
C GLY A 160 17.01 7.67 -14.69
N ALA A 161 18.20 7.65 -14.11
CA ALA A 161 19.02 6.45 -13.98
C ALA A 161 18.68 5.67 -12.71
N ASN A 162 18.59 4.34 -12.81
CA ASN A 162 18.38 3.45 -11.68
C ASN A 162 19.55 3.54 -10.68
N ARG A 163 19.22 3.62 -9.39
CA ARG A 163 20.19 3.67 -8.29
C ARG A 163 20.03 2.45 -7.39
N LEU A 164 21.10 1.69 -7.22
CA LEU A 164 21.12 0.51 -6.36
C LEU A 164 20.96 0.89 -4.88
N ILE A 165 19.99 0.30 -4.21
CA ILE A 165 19.84 0.36 -2.74
C ILE A 165 20.64 -0.78 -2.14
N LYS A 166 21.81 -0.46 -1.58
CA LYS A 166 22.72 -1.46 -1.02
C LYS A 166 22.25 -1.93 0.35
N GLY A 167 22.49 -3.21 0.64
CA GLY A 167 22.38 -3.77 1.99
C GLY A 167 21.12 -4.60 2.26
N VAL A 168 20.20 -4.71 1.30
CA VAL A 168 19.05 -5.60 1.35
C VAL A 168 18.93 -6.33 0.02
N LEU A 169 18.64 -7.63 0.08
CA LEU A 169 18.31 -8.48 -1.06
C LEU A 169 16.99 -9.19 -0.74
N GLY A 170 16.18 -9.44 -1.76
CA GLY A 170 15.08 -10.39 -1.60
C GLY A 170 13.85 -10.05 -2.43
N HIS A 171 13.37 -11.07 -3.14
CA HIS A 171 12.06 -11.06 -3.81
C HIS A 171 10.88 -11.16 -2.83
N ASP A 172 11.16 -11.46 -1.56
CA ASP A 172 10.22 -11.56 -0.45
C ASP A 172 10.04 -10.23 0.31
N LYS A 173 10.77 -9.18 -0.09
CA LYS A 173 10.70 -7.87 0.55
C LYS A 173 9.51 -7.07 0.06
N ILE A 174 8.95 -6.29 0.97
CA ILE A 174 7.94 -5.28 0.67
C ILE A 174 8.63 -3.93 0.73
N ALA A 175 8.20 -3.00 -0.13
CA ALA A 175 8.68 -1.63 -0.10
C ALA A 175 7.53 -0.64 0.03
N THR A 176 7.86 0.55 0.52
CA THR A 176 7.08 1.77 0.28
C THR A 176 8.08 2.89 -0.04
N VAL A 177 7.67 3.85 -0.84
CA VAL A 177 8.50 4.95 -1.33
C VAL A 177 7.70 6.24 -1.29
N GLN A 178 8.34 7.34 -0.94
CA GLN A 178 7.79 8.69 -1.04
C GLN A 178 8.92 9.73 -0.97
N ASP A 179 8.93 10.68 -1.89
CA ASP A 179 9.81 11.85 -1.92
C ASP A 179 11.30 11.49 -1.67
N GLY A 180 11.79 10.46 -2.37
CA GLY A 180 13.17 9.97 -2.27
C GLY A 180 13.49 9.15 -1.00
N ASN A 181 12.51 8.94 -0.12
CA ASN A 181 12.61 8.06 1.04
C ASN A 181 12.06 6.69 0.67
N VAL A 182 12.76 5.63 1.10
CA VAL A 182 12.37 4.25 0.84
C VAL A 182 12.40 3.47 2.14
N MET A 183 11.31 2.78 2.44
CA MET A 183 11.26 1.78 3.50
C MET A 183 11.18 0.41 2.87
N ILE A 184 12.10 -0.48 3.23
CA ILE A 184 12.14 -1.87 2.79
C ILE A 184 12.01 -2.75 4.03
N TYR A 185 11.09 -3.70 4.01
CA TYR A 185 10.83 -4.53 5.18
C TYR A 185 10.38 -5.95 4.82
N ASP A 186 10.49 -6.82 5.82
CA ASP A 186 9.88 -8.14 5.88
C ASP A 186 9.15 -8.27 7.22
N GLU A 187 8.69 -9.46 7.58
CA GLU A 187 7.98 -9.69 8.85
C GLU A 187 8.82 -9.43 10.11
N GLU A 188 10.14 -9.34 10.00
CA GLU A 188 11.10 -9.29 11.11
C GLU A 188 11.86 -7.97 11.25
N GLN A 189 12.06 -7.24 10.15
CA GLN A 189 12.92 -6.06 10.14
C GLN A 189 12.45 -5.02 9.13
N LEU A 190 12.67 -3.76 9.50
CA LEU A 190 12.41 -2.57 8.69
C LEU A 190 13.73 -1.81 8.48
N PHE A 191 14.01 -1.46 7.23
CA PHE A 191 15.13 -0.63 6.82
C PHE A 191 14.61 0.68 6.25
N VAL A 192 15.12 1.80 6.76
CA VAL A 192 14.74 3.15 6.31
C VAL A 192 15.92 3.76 5.57
N TYR A 193 15.69 4.11 4.31
CA TYR A 193 16.62 4.78 3.43
C TYR A 193 16.12 6.19 3.13
N SER A 194 17.05 7.14 3.08
CA SER A 194 16.80 8.51 2.62
C SER A 194 18.01 8.92 1.79
N ASP A 195 17.77 9.48 0.61
CA ASP A 195 18.79 9.73 -0.41
C ASP A 195 19.63 8.48 -0.72
N PHE A 196 19.00 7.30 -0.75
CA PHE A 196 19.63 5.99 -1.02
C PHE A 196 20.66 5.54 0.03
N ILE A 197 20.73 6.23 1.17
CA ILE A 197 21.62 5.90 2.28
C ILE A 197 20.77 5.28 3.39
N LEU A 198 21.20 4.12 3.90
CA LEU A 198 20.58 3.52 5.07
C LEU A 198 20.69 4.47 6.26
N LYS A 199 19.56 4.97 6.73
CA LYS A 199 19.48 5.83 7.92
C LYS A 199 19.20 5.03 9.16
N ARG A 200 18.41 3.96 9.04
CA ARG A 200 17.96 3.18 10.18
C ARG A 200 17.69 1.73 9.82
N LYS A 201 18.03 0.84 10.75
CA LYS A 201 17.50 -0.52 10.85
C LYS A 201 16.68 -0.62 12.13
N GLN A 202 15.50 -1.23 12.05
CA GLN A 202 14.63 -1.48 13.19
C GLN A 202 14.15 -2.93 13.13
N ASP A 203 14.49 -3.71 14.14
CA ASP A 203 13.94 -5.06 14.31
C ASP A 203 12.50 -4.96 14.83
N VAL A 204 11.67 -5.93 14.46
CA VAL A 204 10.29 -6.01 14.94
C VAL A 204 10.27 -6.30 16.45
N PRO A 205 9.31 -5.73 17.21
CA PRO A 205 9.13 -6.12 18.60
C PRO A 205 8.89 -7.63 18.74
N PRO A 206 9.38 -8.30 19.81
CA PRO A 206 9.42 -9.77 19.91
C PRO A 206 8.09 -10.51 19.76
N ASP A 207 6.98 -9.83 20.04
CA ASP A 207 5.63 -10.39 20.03
C ASP A 207 4.86 -10.06 18.75
N TYR A 208 5.52 -9.42 17.78
CA TYR A 208 4.87 -8.86 16.60
C TYR A 208 5.60 -9.25 15.30
N SER A 209 4.87 -9.21 14.18
CA SER A 209 5.43 -9.15 12.82
C SER A 209 4.99 -7.87 12.12
N TYR A 210 5.86 -7.29 11.27
CA TYR A 210 5.42 -6.23 10.36
C TYR A 210 4.46 -6.80 9.33
N ARG A 211 3.37 -6.07 9.04
CA ARG A 211 2.42 -6.40 7.98
C ARG A 211 2.43 -5.40 6.85
N LYS A 212 2.25 -4.12 7.18
CA LYS A 212 2.27 -3.04 6.19
C LYS A 212 2.86 -1.78 6.79
N VAL A 213 3.61 -1.05 5.97
CA VAL A 213 4.14 0.28 6.29
C VAL A 213 3.71 1.25 5.20
N VAL A 214 3.26 2.44 5.59
CA VAL A 214 2.93 3.53 4.66
C VAL A 214 3.56 4.83 5.14
N PHE A 215 4.06 5.62 4.20
CA PHE A 215 4.56 6.97 4.47
C PHE A 215 3.41 7.98 4.66
N LEU A 216 3.73 9.04 5.39
CA LEU A 216 3.02 10.31 5.42
C LEU A 216 4.02 11.44 5.17
N GLU A 217 3.53 12.65 4.90
CA GLU A 217 4.38 13.85 4.84
C GLU A 217 5.15 14.10 6.15
N ASP A 218 4.55 13.77 7.30
CA ASP A 218 5.06 14.06 8.64
C ASP A 218 5.46 12.82 9.45
N GLY A 219 5.61 11.65 8.80
CA GLY A 219 5.96 10.42 9.49
C GLY A 219 5.57 9.15 8.75
N SER A 220 5.14 8.14 9.50
CA SER A 220 4.66 6.88 8.91
C SER A 220 3.67 6.17 9.80
N PHE A 221 2.89 5.27 9.19
CA PHE A 221 2.08 4.30 9.89
C PHE A 221 2.59 2.89 9.65
N ILE A 222 2.54 2.10 10.71
CA ILE A 222 2.94 0.69 10.71
C ILE A 222 1.81 -0.16 11.28
N VAL A 223 1.44 -1.21 10.53
CA VAL A 223 0.61 -2.30 11.05
C VAL A 223 1.51 -3.45 11.50
N LEU A 224 1.31 -3.85 12.75
CA LEU A 224 1.92 -5.01 13.36
C LEU A 224 0.86 -6.09 13.62
N LEU A 225 1.20 -7.37 13.40
CA LEU A 225 0.36 -8.50 13.80
C LEU A 225 0.94 -9.16 15.05
N ASN A 226 0.11 -9.41 16.07
CA ASN A 226 0.52 -10.16 17.25
C ASN A 226 0.80 -11.64 16.90
N ARG A 227 1.99 -12.14 17.26
CA ARG A 227 2.44 -13.51 17.02
C ARG A 227 2.01 -14.50 18.11
N LYS A 228 1.64 -14.02 19.30
CA LYS A 228 1.60 -14.83 20.53
C LYS A 228 0.23 -15.33 20.99
N ASP A 229 -0.86 -14.93 20.37
CA ASP A 229 -2.20 -15.27 20.86
C ASP A 229 -3.08 -15.92 19.80
N ASN A 230 -3.90 -16.91 20.19
CA ASN A 230 -5.02 -17.44 19.40
C ASN A 230 -6.13 -16.39 19.16
N HIS A 231 -5.82 -15.11 19.32
CA HIS A 231 -6.70 -13.97 19.16
C HIS A 231 -6.15 -13.10 18.03
N LEU A 232 -6.98 -12.89 17.01
CA LEU A 232 -6.68 -12.02 15.87
C LEU A 232 -6.55 -10.57 16.38
N CYS A 233 -5.31 -10.12 16.62
CA CYS A 233 -5.03 -8.79 17.15
C CYS A 233 -3.94 -8.12 16.33
N SER A 234 -4.28 -6.99 15.75
CA SER A 234 -3.33 -6.12 15.05
C SER A 234 -3.09 -4.85 15.85
N ARG A 235 -1.91 -4.24 15.71
CA ARG A 235 -1.62 -2.93 16.26
C ARG A 235 -1.29 -1.98 15.12
N LEU A 236 -1.91 -0.81 15.14
CA LEU A 236 -1.59 0.29 14.24
C LEU A 236 -0.81 1.36 15.01
N GLU A 237 0.39 1.69 14.55
CA GLU A 237 1.32 2.62 15.21
C GLU A 237 1.63 3.81 14.28
N LYS A 238 1.57 5.03 14.83
CA LYS A 238 2.06 6.27 14.21
C LYS A 238 3.48 6.55 14.69
N TYR A 239 4.35 6.89 13.75
CA TYR A 239 5.76 7.16 13.96
C TYR A 239 6.16 8.54 13.41
N ASP A 240 7.09 9.20 14.09
CA ASP A 240 7.75 10.45 13.67
C ASP A 240 9.09 10.26 12.93
#